data_AF-A0A656Z874-F1
#
_entry.id   AF-A0A656Z874-F1
#
_cell.length_a   1.000
_cell.length_b   1.000
_cell.length_c   1.000
_cell.angle_alpha   90.00
_cell.angle_beta   90.00
_cell.angle_gamma   90.00
#
_symmetry.space_group_name_H-M   'P 1'
#
loop_
_entity.id
_entity.type
_entity.pdbx_description
1 polymer ?
#
loop_
_entity_poly.entity_id
_entity_poly.type
_entity_poly.pdbx_seq_one_letter_code
_entity_poly.pdbx_strand_id
1 'polypeptide(L)'
;MLGGCWIWLEKPNFWQDMSADYVSARGETRKILLDDGSSVLLDADTAIDARLNDDVRQVKLLRGTAFFEVKPSSVPFIVEAANGSSRVLGTAFDVALDNKGVEVTLEHGSLRVELGNSSDQVVLKPGEAVAYSNQGISRPHDIELDDALAWHDGRFVFNNASLQDVLQRIERYRDGRIIVVGPALGARRISGSFSLKDTNAALSSLQSSVGFKMNKLSERLVVIRP
;
A
#
# COMPACT_ATOMS: atom_id res chain seq x y z
N MET A 1 17.50 21.67 23.28
CA MET A 1 16.44 20.67 23.04
C MET A 1 15.46 21.14 21.95
N LEU A 2 15.93 21.35 20.72
CA LEU A 2 15.08 21.74 19.57
C LEU A 2 15.36 20.92 18.30
N GLY A 3 16.14 19.83 18.40
CA GLY A 3 16.43 18.94 17.26
C GLY A 3 15.41 17.81 17.07
N GLY A 4 14.70 17.40 18.13
CA GLY A 4 13.78 16.26 18.06
C GLY A 4 12.47 16.53 17.33
N CYS A 5 12.03 17.80 17.29
CA CYS A 5 10.78 18.18 16.63
C CYS A 5 10.94 18.28 15.09
N TRP A 6 12.16 18.52 14.60
CA TRP A 6 12.46 18.60 13.17
C TRP A 6 12.52 17.23 12.48
N ILE A 7 13.10 16.21 13.14
CA ILE A 7 13.20 14.85 12.56
C ILE A 7 11.82 14.20 12.38
N TRP A 8 10.87 14.49 13.27
CA TRP A 8 9.48 14.02 13.16
C TRP A 8 8.71 14.61 11.97
N LEU A 9 9.07 15.82 11.53
CA LEU A 9 8.42 16.49 10.39
C LEU A 9 8.96 16.02 9.03
N GLU A 10 10.23 15.59 8.96
CA GLU A 10 10.85 15.18 7.69
C GLU A 10 10.83 13.66 7.43
N LYS A 11 10.93 12.82 8.47
CA LYS A 11 10.95 11.35 8.35
C LYS A 11 10.13 10.67 9.46
N PRO A 12 8.78 10.74 9.40
CA PRO A 12 7.91 10.14 10.44
C PRO A 12 8.10 8.61 10.60
N ASN A 13 8.76 7.98 9.64
CA ASN A 13 8.92 6.54 9.51
C ASN A 13 10.31 6.00 9.90
N PHE A 14 11.20 6.87 10.41
CA PHE A 14 12.61 6.55 10.67
C PHE A 14 12.84 5.25 11.46
N TRP A 15 12.03 4.97 12.47
CA TRP A 15 12.17 3.77 13.30
C TRP A 15 11.82 2.47 12.56
N GLN A 16 10.82 2.51 11.67
CA GLN A 16 10.45 1.36 10.84
C GLN A 16 11.54 1.09 9.79
N ASP A 17 12.10 2.16 9.22
CA ASP A 17 13.15 2.06 8.20
C ASP A 17 14.43 1.46 8.77
N MET A 18 14.76 1.75 10.03
CA MET A 18 15.90 1.13 10.71
C MET A 18 15.75 -0.37 10.94
N SER A 19 14.52 -0.88 10.98
CA SER A 19 14.22 -2.31 11.14
C SER A 19 13.96 -3.03 9.83
N ALA A 20 14.02 -2.32 8.69
CA ALA A 20 13.74 -2.86 7.37
C ALA A 20 15.04 -3.16 6.62
N ASP A 21 15.09 -4.29 5.93
CA ASP A 21 16.20 -4.59 5.01
C ASP A 21 16.04 -3.81 3.70
N TYR A 22 14.79 -3.55 3.30
CA TYR A 22 14.49 -2.85 2.07
C TYR A 22 13.42 -1.78 2.27
N VAL A 23 13.69 -0.61 1.70
CA VAL A 23 12.79 0.54 1.71
C VAL A 23 12.71 1.18 0.32
N SER A 24 11.59 1.83 0.05
CA SER A 24 11.36 2.75 -1.06
C SER A 24 10.97 4.11 -0.51
N ALA A 25 11.51 5.18 -1.11
CA ALA A 25 11.18 6.55 -0.74
C ALA A 25 9.76 6.93 -1.19
N ARG A 26 9.31 8.12 -0.74
CA ARG A 26 8.10 8.72 -1.29
C ARG A 26 8.27 9.00 -2.78
N GLY A 27 7.22 8.73 -3.56
CA GLY A 27 7.24 8.87 -5.02
C GLY A 27 8.17 7.89 -5.75
N GLU A 28 8.78 6.93 -5.06
CA GLU A 28 9.67 5.92 -5.64
C GLU A 28 8.99 4.56 -5.69
N THR A 29 9.00 3.92 -6.86
CA THR A 29 8.71 2.48 -6.98
C THR A 29 10.03 1.74 -7.16
N ARG A 30 10.26 0.68 -6.38
CA ARG A 30 11.56 -0.02 -6.36
C ARG A 30 11.41 -1.52 -6.56
N LYS A 31 12.06 -2.08 -7.58
CA LYS A 31 12.13 -3.53 -7.81
C LYS A 31 13.34 -4.14 -7.11
N ILE A 32 13.13 -5.27 -6.44
CA ILE A 32 14.13 -6.00 -5.65
C ILE A 32 14.12 -7.45 -6.07
N LEU A 33 15.31 -8.06 -6.16
CA LEU A 33 15.48 -9.51 -6.29
C LEU A 33 15.87 -10.06 -4.91
N LEU A 34 15.12 -11.04 -4.43
CA LEU A 34 15.36 -11.72 -3.16
C LEU A 34 16.34 -12.88 -3.35
N ASP A 35 16.95 -13.33 -2.24
CA ASP A 35 17.98 -14.38 -2.25
C ASP A 35 17.45 -15.74 -2.73
N ASP A 36 16.14 -15.99 -2.61
CA ASP A 36 15.48 -17.19 -3.12
C ASP A 36 15.11 -17.10 -4.62
N GLY A 37 15.48 -16.00 -5.28
CA GLY A 37 15.19 -15.70 -6.68
C GLY A 37 13.79 -15.15 -6.96
N SER A 38 12.96 -14.95 -5.93
CA SER A 38 11.69 -14.23 -6.04
C SER A 38 11.93 -12.74 -6.27
N SER A 39 10.96 -12.03 -6.84
CA SER A 39 11.06 -10.58 -7.01
C SER A 39 9.96 -9.84 -6.25
N VAL A 40 10.28 -8.64 -5.77
CA VAL A 40 9.34 -7.76 -5.08
C VAL A 40 9.36 -6.39 -5.73
N LEU A 41 8.18 -5.87 -6.04
CA LEU A 41 7.99 -4.48 -6.42
C LEU A 41 7.43 -3.72 -5.22
N LEU A 42 8.22 -2.79 -4.68
CA LEU A 42 7.79 -1.91 -3.60
C LEU A 42 7.14 -0.65 -4.19
N ASP A 43 5.93 -0.35 -3.72
CA ASP A 43 5.24 0.92 -3.97
C ASP A 43 5.88 2.07 -3.16
N ALA A 44 5.55 3.32 -3.47
CA ALA A 44 6.05 4.50 -2.76
C ALA A 44 5.87 4.45 -1.24
N ASP A 45 6.91 4.80 -0.47
CA ASP A 45 6.90 4.77 1.00
C ASP A 45 6.56 3.38 1.58
N THR A 46 7.23 2.34 1.08
CA THR A 46 7.07 0.94 1.52
C THR A 46 8.34 0.43 2.18
N ALA A 47 8.19 -0.38 3.23
CA ALA A 47 9.29 -1.00 3.97
C ALA A 47 9.02 -2.48 4.24
N ILE A 48 10.01 -3.34 3.99
CA ILE A 48 9.97 -4.78 4.25
C ILE A 48 11.22 -5.28 5.01
N ASP A 49 11.03 -6.25 5.90
CA ASP A 49 12.09 -7.07 6.55
C ASP A 49 12.04 -8.47 5.91
N ALA A 50 13.15 -8.98 5.39
CA ALA A 50 13.18 -10.21 4.61
C ALA A 50 14.15 -11.23 5.20
N ARG A 51 13.62 -12.40 5.59
CA ARG A 51 14.38 -13.50 6.17
C ARG A 51 14.27 -14.71 5.28
N LEU A 52 15.33 -14.93 4.51
CA LEU A 52 15.40 -15.97 3.49
C LEU A 52 16.62 -16.85 3.77
N ASN A 53 16.39 -18.15 3.88
CA ASN A 53 17.40 -19.20 3.85
C ASN A 53 16.77 -20.48 3.29
N ASP A 54 17.53 -21.58 3.26
CA ASP A 54 17.08 -22.84 2.65
C ASP A 54 15.77 -23.39 3.25
N ASP A 55 15.50 -23.11 4.54
CA ASP A 55 14.33 -23.63 5.27
C ASP A 55 13.28 -22.56 5.60
N VAL A 56 13.62 -21.26 5.46
CA VAL A 56 12.78 -20.13 5.85
C VAL A 56 12.65 -19.18 4.69
N ARG A 57 11.41 -18.94 4.24
CA ARG A 57 11.09 -17.92 3.24
C ARG A 57 10.03 -16.98 3.79
N GLN A 58 10.44 -15.99 4.57
CA GLN A 58 9.54 -15.09 5.26
C GLN A 58 9.86 -13.63 4.97
N VAL A 59 8.85 -12.85 4.64
CA VAL A 59 8.93 -11.40 4.51
C VAL A 59 7.90 -10.77 5.42
N LYS A 60 8.24 -9.67 6.09
CA LYS A 60 7.32 -8.86 6.86
C LYS A 60 7.14 -7.51 6.20
N LEU A 61 5.92 -7.18 5.82
CA LEU A 61 5.53 -5.85 5.35
C LEU A 61 5.30 -4.94 6.57
N LEU A 62 6.19 -3.97 6.74
CA LEU A 62 6.15 -3.05 7.89
C LEU A 62 5.25 -1.85 7.62
N ARG A 63 5.19 -1.40 6.36
CA ARG A 63 4.21 -0.45 5.85
C ARG A 63 4.14 -0.48 4.32
N GLY A 64 3.10 0.11 3.78
CA GLY A 64 3.01 0.44 2.37
C GLY A 64 2.43 -0.71 1.56
N THR A 65 2.86 -0.86 0.32
CA THR A 65 2.30 -1.84 -0.61
C THR A 65 3.43 -2.53 -1.36
N ALA A 66 3.37 -3.86 -1.43
CA ALA A 66 4.37 -4.65 -2.12
C ALA A 66 3.70 -5.74 -2.95
N PHE A 67 4.11 -5.82 -4.22
CA PHE A 67 3.77 -6.91 -5.10
C PHE A 67 4.89 -7.93 -5.13
N PHE A 68 4.54 -9.20 -4.93
CA PHE A 68 5.47 -10.32 -4.84
C PHE A 68 5.28 -11.23 -6.04
N GLU A 69 6.36 -11.54 -6.74
CA GLU A 69 6.42 -12.58 -7.77
C GLU A 69 7.30 -13.71 -7.22
N VAL A 70 6.65 -14.72 -6.61
CA VAL A 70 7.33 -15.76 -5.82
C VAL A 70 7.75 -16.94 -6.68
N LYS A 71 9.02 -17.32 -6.61
CA LYS A 71 9.51 -18.52 -7.29
C LYS A 71 8.90 -19.80 -6.70
N PRO A 72 8.46 -20.76 -7.55
CA PRO A 72 7.99 -22.06 -7.10
C PRO A 72 9.01 -22.81 -6.23
N SER A 73 8.57 -23.31 -5.08
CA SER A 73 9.36 -24.19 -4.20
C SER A 73 8.45 -25.11 -3.39
N SER A 74 9.03 -26.15 -2.78
CA SER A 74 8.37 -26.96 -1.75
C SER A 74 8.30 -26.26 -0.39
N VAL A 75 9.21 -25.31 -0.14
CA VAL A 75 9.22 -24.48 1.08
C VAL A 75 8.28 -23.29 0.90
N PRO A 76 7.24 -23.13 1.74
CA PRO A 76 6.30 -22.01 1.62
C PRO A 76 6.97 -20.66 1.79
N PHE A 77 6.56 -19.71 0.96
CA PHE A 77 6.86 -18.30 1.12
C PHE A 77 5.73 -17.64 1.93
N ILE A 78 6.09 -16.92 2.98
CA ILE A 78 5.15 -16.31 3.93
C ILE A 78 5.37 -14.80 3.94
N VAL A 79 4.32 -14.03 3.67
CA VAL A 79 4.29 -12.58 3.88
C VAL A 79 3.45 -12.27 5.10
N GLU A 80 4.06 -11.69 6.12
CA GLU A 80 3.38 -11.17 7.31
C GLU A 80 3.06 -9.68 7.15
N ALA A 81 1.84 -9.29 7.48
CA ALA A 81 1.43 -7.90 7.54
C ALA A 81 0.42 -7.70 8.67
N ALA A 82 0.67 -6.70 9.52
CA ALA A 82 -0.06 -6.51 10.79
C ALA A 82 -0.11 -7.81 11.62
N ASN A 83 -1.31 -8.33 11.90
CA ASN A 83 -1.56 -9.56 12.64
C ASN A 83 -1.96 -10.75 11.75
N GLY A 84 -1.79 -10.65 10.43
CA GLY A 84 -2.11 -11.71 9.49
C GLY A 84 -0.91 -12.17 8.66
N SER A 85 -1.09 -13.28 7.95
CA SER A 85 -0.07 -13.86 7.08
C SER A 85 -0.66 -14.38 5.77
N SER A 86 0.15 -14.31 4.73
CA SER A 86 -0.12 -14.75 3.36
C SER A 86 0.87 -15.85 3.00
N ARG A 87 0.39 -17.08 2.75
CA ARG A 87 1.22 -18.26 2.49
C ARG A 87 1.03 -18.79 1.07
N VAL A 88 2.13 -18.95 0.34
CA VAL A 88 2.17 -19.42 -1.06
C VAL A 88 3.30 -20.41 -1.31
N LEU A 89 3.25 -21.13 -2.44
CA LEU A 89 4.35 -21.96 -2.93
C LEU A 89 5.01 -21.40 -4.20
N GLY A 90 4.30 -20.59 -4.99
CA GLY A 90 4.74 -19.98 -6.25
C GLY A 90 3.57 -19.26 -6.88
N THR A 91 3.54 -17.93 -6.75
CA THR A 91 2.32 -17.12 -6.88
C THR A 91 2.73 -15.66 -7.09
N ALA A 92 1.91 -14.91 -7.82
CA ALA A 92 2.02 -13.46 -7.84
C ALA A 92 0.82 -12.80 -7.18
N PHE A 93 1.10 -11.91 -6.23
CA PHE A 93 0.09 -11.29 -5.39
C PHE A 93 0.58 -9.96 -4.83
N ASP A 94 -0.36 -9.09 -4.51
CA ASP A 94 -0.13 -7.80 -3.86
C ASP A 94 -0.56 -7.85 -2.40
N VAL A 95 0.21 -7.19 -1.53
CA VAL A 95 -0.14 -6.96 -0.13
C VAL A 95 -0.03 -5.46 0.15
N ALA A 96 -1.16 -4.85 0.49
CA ALA A 96 -1.26 -3.45 0.86
C ALA A 96 -1.59 -3.32 2.35
N LEU A 97 -0.75 -2.61 3.11
CA LEU A 97 -0.93 -2.31 4.53
C LEU A 97 -1.12 -0.79 4.71
N ASP A 98 -2.27 -0.42 5.26
CA ASP A 98 -2.60 0.96 5.62
C ASP A 98 -3.23 1.08 7.02
N ASN A 99 -3.79 2.24 7.34
CA ASN A 99 -4.38 2.51 8.66
C ASN A 99 -5.71 1.76 8.90
N LYS A 100 -6.36 1.22 7.86
CA LYS A 100 -7.61 0.47 7.94
C LYS A 100 -7.38 -1.02 8.09
N GLY A 101 -6.24 -1.52 7.64
CA GLY A 101 -5.87 -2.92 7.76
C GLY A 101 -4.95 -3.36 6.62
N VAL A 102 -5.09 -4.62 6.24
CA VAL A 102 -4.37 -5.21 5.13
C VAL A 102 -5.35 -5.64 4.06
N GLU A 103 -5.01 -5.38 2.81
CA GLU A 103 -5.66 -5.94 1.64
C GLU A 103 -4.68 -6.84 0.90
N VAL A 104 -5.13 -8.01 0.51
CA VAL A 104 -4.36 -9.01 -0.22
C VAL A 104 -5.08 -9.32 -1.53
N THR A 105 -4.39 -9.14 -2.64
CA THR A 105 -4.91 -9.33 -4.00
C THR A 105 -4.13 -10.43 -4.70
N LEU A 106 -4.81 -11.44 -5.22
CA LEU A 106 -4.17 -12.54 -5.95
C LEU A 106 -4.25 -12.33 -7.47
N GLU A 107 -3.10 -12.17 -8.11
CA GLU A 107 -3.02 -12.09 -9.58
C GLU A 107 -3.08 -13.50 -10.20
N HIS A 108 -2.16 -14.38 -9.81
CA HIS A 108 -2.13 -15.76 -10.29
C HIS A 108 -1.50 -16.72 -9.27
N GLY A 109 -1.88 -18.00 -9.33
CA GLY A 109 -1.40 -19.04 -8.43
C GLY A 109 -2.43 -19.39 -7.35
N SER A 110 -1.96 -19.69 -6.14
CA SER A 110 -2.82 -20.03 -5.00
C SER A 110 -2.26 -19.44 -3.72
N LEU A 111 -3.12 -18.73 -3.00
CA LEU A 111 -2.75 -17.95 -1.83
C LEU A 111 -3.70 -18.26 -0.69
N ARG A 112 -3.13 -18.59 0.48
CA ARG A 112 -3.88 -18.70 1.73
C ARG A 112 -3.57 -17.49 2.61
N VAL A 113 -4.61 -16.82 3.08
CA VAL A 113 -4.54 -15.73 4.04
C VAL A 113 -5.07 -16.23 5.38
N GLU A 114 -4.33 -15.98 6.46
CA GLU A 114 -4.64 -16.37 7.83
C GLU A 114 -4.56 -15.13 8.74
N LEU A 115 -5.56 -14.93 9.62
CA LEU A 115 -5.59 -13.82 10.58
C LEU A 115 -5.35 -14.30 12.01
N GLY A 116 -4.23 -13.89 12.61
CA GLY A 116 -3.83 -14.29 13.96
C GLY A 116 -3.67 -15.81 14.13
N ASN A 117 -3.87 -16.29 15.36
CA ASN A 117 -3.90 -17.73 15.68
C ASN A 117 -5.32 -18.32 15.57
N SER A 118 -6.23 -17.62 14.89
CA SER A 118 -7.62 -18.05 14.76
C SER A 118 -7.78 -19.06 13.63
N SER A 119 -8.92 -19.76 13.61
CA SER A 119 -9.33 -20.60 12.47
C SER A 119 -9.74 -19.79 11.23
N ASP A 120 -9.66 -18.46 11.28
CA ASP A 120 -10.11 -17.57 10.22
C ASP A 120 -9.05 -17.54 9.11
N GLN A 121 -9.22 -18.46 8.18
CA GLN A 121 -8.40 -18.60 6.99
C GLN A 121 -9.25 -18.54 5.74
N VAL A 122 -8.67 -17.98 4.68
CA VAL A 122 -9.30 -17.81 3.39
C VAL A 122 -8.31 -18.20 2.31
N VAL A 123 -8.77 -18.94 1.29
CA VAL A 123 -7.97 -19.24 0.10
C VAL A 123 -8.50 -18.40 -1.04
N LEU A 124 -7.63 -17.62 -1.66
CA LEU A 124 -7.97 -16.81 -2.82
C LEU A 124 -7.79 -17.59 -4.12
N LYS A 125 -8.61 -17.22 -5.10
CA LYS A 125 -8.44 -17.56 -6.51
C LYS A 125 -7.86 -16.35 -7.27
N PRO A 126 -7.21 -16.57 -8.42
CA PRO A 126 -6.80 -15.50 -9.32
C PRO A 126 -7.96 -14.53 -9.60
N GLY A 127 -7.71 -13.23 -9.43
CA GLY A 127 -8.74 -12.18 -9.60
C GLY A 127 -9.55 -11.89 -8.34
N GLU A 128 -9.25 -12.52 -7.20
CA GLU A 128 -9.91 -12.22 -5.92
C GLU A 128 -9.01 -11.36 -5.00
N ALA A 129 -9.66 -10.55 -4.17
CA ALA A 129 -9.04 -9.84 -3.05
C ALA A 129 -9.75 -10.15 -1.72
N VAL A 130 -9.00 -10.05 -0.63
CA VAL A 130 -9.52 -10.11 0.74
C VAL A 130 -8.89 -9.04 1.61
N ALA A 131 -9.70 -8.43 2.47
CA ALA A 131 -9.24 -7.47 3.45
C ALA A 131 -9.33 -8.06 4.86
N TYR A 132 -8.38 -7.72 5.72
CA TYR A 132 -8.43 -8.07 7.14
C TYR A 132 -7.94 -6.93 8.02
N SER A 133 -8.48 -6.89 9.24
CA SER A 133 -8.07 -5.94 10.28
C SER A 133 -8.33 -6.54 11.67
N ASN A 134 -8.23 -5.71 12.71
CA ASN A 134 -8.64 -6.09 14.07
C ASN A 134 -10.14 -6.44 14.18
N GLN A 135 -10.94 -6.14 13.15
CA GLN A 135 -12.37 -6.48 13.09
C GLN A 135 -12.63 -7.89 12.52
N GLY A 136 -11.60 -8.57 12.00
CA GLY A 136 -11.72 -9.87 11.36
C GLY A 136 -11.29 -9.83 9.89
N ILE A 137 -11.49 -10.96 9.21
CA ILE A 137 -11.23 -11.14 7.78
C ILE A 137 -12.54 -11.03 6.99
N SER A 138 -12.52 -10.33 5.86
CA SER A 138 -13.66 -10.23 4.97
C SER A 138 -13.85 -11.53 4.18
N ARG A 139 -14.99 -11.65 3.48
CA ARG A 139 -15.11 -12.65 2.42
C ARG A 139 -14.24 -12.21 1.22
N PRO A 140 -13.67 -13.15 0.45
CA PRO A 140 -13.13 -12.87 -0.87
C PRO A 140 -14.16 -12.15 -1.74
N HIS A 141 -13.68 -11.27 -2.59
CA HIS A 141 -14.48 -10.62 -3.62
C HIS A 141 -13.67 -10.49 -4.91
N ASP A 142 -14.37 -10.51 -6.04
CA ASP A 142 -13.76 -10.34 -7.35
C ASP A 142 -13.31 -8.88 -7.55
N ILE A 143 -12.18 -8.72 -8.23
CA ILE A 143 -11.61 -7.44 -8.59
C ILE A 143 -11.17 -7.43 -10.06
N GLU A 144 -11.12 -6.24 -10.64
CA GLU A 144 -10.49 -6.06 -11.95
C GLU A 144 -8.97 -5.93 -11.75
N LEU A 145 -8.20 -6.93 -12.17
CA LEU A 145 -6.76 -6.99 -11.93
C LEU A 145 -6.02 -5.83 -12.60
N ASP A 146 -6.46 -5.42 -13.79
CA ASP A 146 -5.87 -4.30 -14.54
C ASP A 146 -6.00 -2.96 -13.79
N ASP A 147 -7.02 -2.83 -12.95
CA ASP A 147 -7.26 -1.65 -12.12
C ASP A 147 -6.54 -1.77 -10.78
N ALA A 148 -6.60 -2.94 -10.14
CA ALA A 148 -5.96 -3.20 -8.85
C ALA A 148 -4.43 -3.10 -8.92
N LEU A 149 -3.83 -3.57 -10.01
CA LEU A 149 -2.38 -3.61 -10.23
C LEU A 149 -1.87 -2.44 -11.09
N ALA A 150 -2.73 -1.50 -11.49
CA ALA A 150 -2.37 -0.33 -12.30
C ALA A 150 -1.23 0.50 -11.71
N TRP A 151 -1.04 0.42 -10.39
CA TRP A 151 -0.03 1.17 -9.66
C TRP A 151 1.40 0.77 -10.05
N HIS A 152 1.60 -0.43 -10.59
CA HIS A 152 2.88 -0.87 -11.15
C HIS A 152 3.43 0.13 -12.19
N ASP A 153 2.54 0.82 -12.91
CA ASP A 153 2.86 1.84 -13.92
C ASP A 153 2.68 3.28 -13.42
N GLY A 154 2.41 3.47 -12.13
CA GLY A 154 2.15 4.76 -11.50
C GLY A 154 0.76 5.33 -11.79
N ARG A 155 -0.20 4.48 -12.17
CA ARG A 155 -1.61 4.82 -12.39
C ARG A 155 -2.46 4.22 -11.27
N PHE A 156 -3.45 4.95 -10.79
CA PHE A 156 -4.35 4.48 -9.75
C PHE A 156 -5.79 4.62 -10.19
N VAL A 157 -6.58 3.58 -9.99
CA VAL A 157 -8.00 3.58 -10.25
C VAL A 157 -8.73 3.60 -8.92
N PHE A 158 -9.59 4.59 -8.75
CA PHE A 158 -10.46 4.69 -7.60
C PHE A 158 -11.89 4.45 -8.04
N ASN A 159 -12.58 3.55 -7.33
CA ASN A 159 -13.99 3.28 -7.54
C ASN A 159 -14.74 3.59 -6.24
N ASN A 160 -15.57 4.64 -6.25
CA ASN A 160 -16.36 5.08 -5.10
C ASN A 160 -15.53 5.28 -3.81
N ALA A 161 -14.26 5.68 -3.96
CA ALA A 161 -13.34 5.91 -2.85
C ALA A 161 -13.66 7.24 -2.15
N SER A 162 -13.36 7.35 -0.86
CA SER A 162 -13.47 8.66 -0.19
C SER A 162 -12.35 9.58 -0.67
N LEU A 163 -12.61 10.89 -0.74
CA LEU A 163 -11.60 11.89 -1.08
C LEU A 163 -10.40 11.78 -0.14
N GLN A 164 -10.63 11.47 1.14
CA GLN A 164 -9.58 11.23 2.11
C GLN A 164 -8.63 10.11 1.68
N ASP A 165 -9.15 8.98 1.18
CA ASP A 165 -8.34 7.85 0.72
C ASP A 165 -7.51 8.22 -0.52
N VAL A 166 -8.14 8.92 -1.48
CA VAL A 166 -7.44 9.40 -2.68
C VAL A 166 -6.31 10.34 -2.32
N LEU A 167 -6.56 11.31 -1.43
CA LEU A 167 -5.55 12.28 -0.99
C LEU A 167 -4.44 11.62 -0.19
N GLN A 168 -4.75 10.63 0.64
CA GLN A 168 -3.73 9.85 1.35
C GLN A 168 -2.85 9.07 0.38
N ARG A 169 -3.43 8.50 -0.69
CA ARG A 169 -2.65 7.84 -1.75
C ARG A 169 -1.75 8.83 -2.48
N ILE A 170 -2.27 10.00 -2.85
CA ILE A 170 -1.47 11.09 -3.45
C ILE A 170 -0.34 11.52 -2.52
N GLU A 171 -0.58 11.58 -1.21
CA GLU A 171 0.43 11.99 -0.23
C GLU A 171 1.66 11.05 -0.20
N ARG A 172 1.48 9.74 -0.45
CA ARG A 172 2.60 8.77 -0.56
C ARG A 172 3.51 9.06 -1.75
N TYR A 173 2.96 9.67 -2.80
CA TYR A 173 3.64 9.95 -4.06
C TYR A 173 4.24 11.36 -4.15
N ARG A 174 4.15 12.15 -3.08
CA ARG A 174 4.66 13.52 -3.06
C ARG A 174 5.55 13.81 -1.87
N ASP A 175 6.44 14.76 -2.10
CA ASP A 175 7.11 15.48 -1.03
C ASP A 175 6.15 16.52 -0.45
N GLY A 176 5.65 16.26 0.76
CA GLY A 176 4.76 17.17 1.47
C GLY A 176 3.52 16.51 2.06
N ARG A 177 2.67 17.35 2.67
CA ARG A 177 1.45 16.96 3.37
C ARG A 177 0.25 17.64 2.76
N ILE A 178 -0.89 16.94 2.78
CA ILE A 178 -2.19 17.46 2.39
C ILE A 178 -3.08 17.49 3.64
N ILE A 179 -3.54 18.68 4.02
CA ILE A 179 -4.47 18.85 5.14
C ILE A 179 -5.87 19.08 4.59
N VAL A 180 -6.80 18.21 4.95
CA VAL A 180 -8.22 18.36 4.61
C VAL A 180 -8.95 19.03 5.77
N VAL A 181 -9.56 20.19 5.51
CA VAL A 181 -10.36 20.93 6.48
C VAL A 181 -11.81 20.52 6.35
N GLY A 182 -12.34 19.92 7.42
CA GLY A 182 -13.75 19.55 7.54
C GLY A 182 -14.02 18.09 7.13
N PRO A 183 -14.64 17.27 8.00
CA PRO A 183 -14.84 15.85 7.75
C PRO A 183 -15.78 15.55 6.57
N ALA A 184 -16.75 16.44 6.31
CA ALA A 184 -17.70 16.29 5.20
C ALA A 184 -17.02 16.34 3.81
N LEU A 185 -15.91 17.07 3.69
CA LEU A 185 -15.17 17.12 2.43
C LEU A 185 -14.41 15.82 2.17
N GLY A 186 -13.72 15.29 3.19
CA GLY A 186 -12.98 14.04 3.09
C GLY A 186 -13.88 12.83 2.77
N ALA A 187 -15.15 12.87 3.19
CA ALA A 187 -16.13 11.81 2.92
C ALA A 187 -16.72 11.81 1.50
N ARG A 188 -16.44 12.83 0.67
CA ARG A 188 -16.96 12.89 -0.71
C ARG A 188 -16.42 11.72 -1.53
N ARG A 189 -17.26 11.18 -2.41
CA ARG A 189 -16.92 10.00 -3.23
C ARG A 189 -16.28 10.41 -4.54
N ILE A 190 -15.19 9.73 -4.87
CA ILE A 190 -14.38 9.95 -6.06
C ILE A 190 -14.32 8.64 -6.82
N SER A 191 -14.58 8.72 -8.12
CA SER A 191 -14.30 7.64 -9.06
C SER A 191 -13.50 8.19 -10.23
N GLY A 192 -12.49 7.46 -10.69
CA GLY A 192 -11.64 7.86 -11.80
C GLY A 192 -10.26 7.26 -11.74
N SER A 193 -9.51 7.44 -12.83
CA SER A 193 -8.12 7.01 -12.95
C SER A 193 -7.19 8.22 -12.94
N PHE A 194 -6.14 8.17 -12.13
CA PHE A 194 -5.16 9.25 -11.99
C PHE A 194 -3.75 8.69 -12.11
N SER A 195 -2.88 9.40 -12.85
CA SER A 195 -1.44 9.15 -12.73
C SER A 195 -0.91 9.90 -11.52
N LEU A 196 -0.16 9.19 -10.66
CA LEU A 196 0.49 9.81 -9.50
C LEU A 196 1.96 10.14 -9.74
N LYS A 197 2.43 10.00 -10.99
CA LYS A 197 3.73 10.54 -11.43
C LYS A 197 3.73 12.08 -11.41
N ASP A 198 2.58 12.71 -11.64
CA ASP A 198 2.37 14.16 -11.44
C ASP A 198 1.24 14.39 -10.43
N THR A 199 1.62 14.47 -9.15
CA THR A 199 0.68 14.68 -8.06
C THR A 199 0.02 16.07 -8.09
N ASN A 200 0.64 17.08 -8.71
CA ASN A 200 0.04 18.40 -8.87
C ASN A 200 -1.09 18.38 -9.90
N ALA A 201 -0.90 17.67 -11.02
CA ALA A 201 -1.94 17.45 -12.03
C ALA A 201 -3.12 16.65 -11.46
N ALA A 202 -2.84 15.60 -10.68
CA ALA A 202 -3.87 14.82 -9.99
C ALA A 202 -4.70 15.68 -9.03
N LEU A 203 -4.06 16.50 -8.19
CA LEU A 203 -4.75 17.43 -7.28
C LEU A 203 -5.58 18.48 -8.00
N SER A 204 -5.09 19.02 -9.11
CA SER A 204 -5.81 20.01 -9.92
C SER A 204 -7.06 19.40 -10.57
N SER A 205 -6.97 18.15 -11.00
CA SER A 205 -8.10 17.39 -11.55
C SER A 205 -9.16 17.12 -10.48
N LEU A 206 -8.73 16.68 -9.28
CA LEU A 206 -9.63 16.50 -8.13
C LEU A 206 -10.30 17.81 -7.71
N GLN A 207 -9.55 18.91 -7.70
CA GLN A 207 -10.08 20.23 -7.39
C GLN A 207 -11.22 20.61 -8.34
N SER A 208 -11.02 20.38 -9.64
CA SER A 208 -12.01 20.69 -10.69
C SER A 208 -13.25 19.79 -10.59
N SER A 209 -13.06 18.49 -10.28
CA SER A 209 -14.16 17.53 -10.18
C SER A 209 -15.00 17.69 -8.91
N VAL A 210 -14.37 18.02 -7.78
CA VAL A 210 -15.02 18.06 -6.46
C VAL A 210 -15.44 19.48 -6.07
N GLY A 211 -14.77 20.49 -6.62
CA GLY A 211 -15.06 21.90 -6.33
C GLY A 211 -14.54 22.40 -4.99
N PHE A 212 -13.48 21.80 -4.44
CA PHE A 212 -12.83 22.32 -3.23
C PHE A 212 -11.87 23.48 -3.56
N LYS A 213 -11.49 24.25 -2.53
CA LYS A 213 -10.44 25.26 -2.61
C LYS A 213 -9.12 24.68 -2.13
N MET A 214 -8.06 24.91 -2.90
CA MET A 214 -6.70 24.50 -2.56
C MET A 214 -5.84 25.73 -2.28
N ASN A 215 -5.27 25.81 -1.08
CA ASN A 215 -4.30 26.83 -0.70
C ASN A 215 -2.92 26.15 -0.55
N LYS A 216 -1.96 26.50 -1.41
CA LYS A 216 -0.56 26.08 -1.25
C LYS A 216 0.11 27.05 -0.27
N LEU A 217 0.41 26.58 0.95
CA LEU A 217 1.12 27.39 1.95
C LEU A 217 2.64 27.31 1.76
N SER A 218 3.12 26.19 1.21
CA SER A 218 4.50 26.00 0.75
C SER A 218 4.52 24.87 -0.29
N GLU A 219 5.70 24.59 -0.87
CA GLU A 219 5.89 23.42 -1.74
C GLU A 219 5.52 22.09 -1.07
N ARG A 220 5.68 22.04 0.27
CA ARG A 220 5.46 20.81 1.07
C ARG A 220 4.15 20.83 1.87
N LEU A 221 3.33 21.88 1.78
CA LEU A 221 2.08 21.98 2.53
C LEU A 221 0.93 22.52 1.69
N VAL A 222 -0.07 21.68 1.48
CA VAL A 222 -1.32 22.01 0.79
C VAL A 222 -2.48 21.88 1.75
N VAL A 223 -3.32 22.92 1.84
CA VAL A 223 -4.55 22.90 2.62
C VAL A 223 -5.75 22.90 1.67
N ILE A 224 -6.61 21.91 1.84
CA ILE A 224 -7.83 21.72 1.07
C ILE A 224 -9.03 22.02 1.97
N ARG A 225 -9.98 22.81 1.48
CA ARG A 225 -11.18 23.24 2.20
C ARG A 225 -12.38 23.32 1.26
N PRO A 226 -13.63 23.33 1.77
CA PRO A 226 -14.81 23.49 0.93
C PRO A 226 -14.77 24.75 0.06
#